data_AF-A0A7S2RG19-F1
#
_entry.id   AF-A0A7S2RG19-F1
#
_cell.length_a   1.000
_cell.length_b   1.000
_cell.length_c   1.000
_cell.angle_alpha   90.00
_cell.angle_beta   90.00
_cell.angle_gamma   90.00
#
_symmetry.space_group_name_H-M   'P 1'
#
loop_
_entity.id
_entity.type
_entity.pdbx_description
1 polymer ?
#
loop_
_entity_poly.entity_id
_entity_poly.type
_entity_poly.pdbx_seq_one_letter_code
_entity_poly.pdbx_strand_id
1 'polypeptide(L)'
;SHSGSTSLSVLSSTGTVQIESVVFSGADVSSIGGQTMSGDLTNSAGNIILSSLSAQSISHTGGSGEDLTISSGGNVAVDGVTMNSGAISGVSDVAMSGDITNSGGNILLASTDAQSITHTGASGKDLTITSGGNVIIDGMTVSSGAVSGVSTLSLA
;
A
#
# COMPACT_ATOMS: atom_id res chain seq x y z
N SER A 1 12.69 5.24 -47.65
CA SER A 1 12.51 3.91 -47.04
C SER A 1 13.86 3.22 -47.01
N HIS A 2 14.24 2.63 -45.88
CA HIS A 2 15.38 1.71 -45.83
C HIS A 2 14.87 0.31 -46.20
N SER A 3 15.48 -0.31 -47.20
CA SER A 3 15.15 -1.66 -47.68
C SER A 3 16.35 -2.62 -47.61
N GLY A 4 17.41 -2.22 -46.88
CA GLY A 4 18.62 -3.03 -46.72
C GLY A 4 18.45 -4.16 -45.69
N SER A 5 19.28 -5.19 -45.80
CA SER A 5 19.33 -6.34 -44.88
C SER A 5 20.02 -6.06 -43.54
N THR A 6 20.65 -4.89 -43.39
CA THR A 6 21.37 -4.45 -42.18
C THR A 6 20.71 -3.21 -41.56
N SER A 7 21.26 -2.69 -40.46
CA SER A 7 20.72 -1.52 -39.76
C SER A 7 20.94 -0.21 -40.53
N LEU A 8 19.98 0.71 -40.42
CA LEU A 8 20.16 2.12 -40.76
C LEU A 8 20.81 2.85 -39.57
N SER A 9 21.88 3.61 -39.82
CA SER A 9 22.50 4.49 -38.81
C SER A 9 22.30 5.95 -39.23
N VAL A 10 21.78 6.76 -38.31
CA VAL A 10 21.62 8.21 -38.48
C VAL A 10 22.38 8.89 -37.35
N LEU A 11 23.37 9.70 -37.68
CA LEU A 11 24.29 10.32 -36.74
C LEU A 11 24.47 11.80 -37.08
N SER A 12 24.48 12.65 -36.06
CA SER A 12 24.99 14.02 -36.13
C SER A 12 26.28 14.09 -35.30
N SER A 13 27.42 14.39 -35.93
CA SER A 13 28.72 14.37 -35.26
C SER A 13 28.99 15.60 -34.39
N THR A 14 28.24 16.68 -34.59
CA THR A 14 28.42 17.96 -33.89
C THR A 14 27.15 18.47 -33.23
N GLY A 15 26.08 17.65 -33.18
CA GLY A 15 24.78 18.08 -32.66
C GLY A 15 23.81 16.93 -32.44
N THR A 16 22.54 17.26 -32.33
CA THR A 16 21.46 16.29 -32.11
C THR A 16 20.91 15.77 -33.44
N VAL A 17 20.19 14.66 -33.37
CA VAL A 17 19.27 14.25 -34.45
C VAL A 17 17.88 14.73 -34.05
N GLN A 18 17.24 15.54 -34.89
CA GLN A 18 15.89 16.02 -34.66
C GLN A 18 14.93 15.38 -35.67
N ILE A 19 13.84 14.81 -35.17
CA ILE A 19 12.75 14.22 -35.95
C ILE A 19 11.47 14.92 -35.48
N GLU A 20 11.01 15.87 -36.31
CA GLU A 20 9.98 16.85 -35.92
C GLU A 20 10.33 17.54 -34.58
N SER A 21 9.49 17.39 -33.55
CA SER A 21 9.73 17.97 -32.22
C SER A 21 10.62 17.11 -31.32
N VAL A 22 10.82 15.82 -31.65
CA VAL A 22 11.60 14.88 -30.83
C VAL A 22 13.08 15.08 -31.12
N VAL A 23 13.88 15.17 -30.05
CA VAL A 23 15.33 15.41 -30.14
C VAL A 23 16.09 14.27 -29.49
N PHE A 24 17.03 13.70 -30.22
CA PHE A 24 17.96 12.67 -29.76
C PHE A 24 19.34 13.30 -29.52
N SER A 25 19.82 13.27 -28.28
CA SER A 25 21.09 13.87 -27.85
C SER A 25 21.93 12.84 -27.11
N GLY A 26 22.79 12.12 -27.85
CA GLY A 26 23.53 10.99 -27.28
C GLY A 26 22.57 9.87 -26.88
N ALA A 27 22.51 9.53 -25.58
CA ALA A 27 21.61 8.51 -25.04
C ALA A 27 20.23 9.07 -24.64
N ASP A 28 20.09 10.40 -24.57
CA ASP A 28 18.86 11.04 -24.11
C ASP A 28 17.88 11.29 -25.27
N VAL A 29 16.59 11.24 -24.94
CA VAL A 29 15.50 11.62 -25.85
C VAL A 29 14.60 12.62 -25.12
N SER A 30 14.33 13.77 -25.74
CA SER A 30 13.50 14.83 -25.17
C SER A 30 12.31 15.20 -26.05
N SER A 31 11.37 15.96 -25.48
CA SER A 31 10.17 16.49 -26.16
C SER A 31 9.19 15.43 -26.67
N ILE A 32 9.19 14.23 -26.07
CA ILE A 32 8.16 13.21 -26.31
C ILE A 32 6.86 13.67 -25.65
N GLY A 33 5.82 13.92 -26.45
CA GLY A 33 4.50 14.33 -25.94
C GLY A 33 3.67 13.17 -25.35
N GLY A 34 3.95 11.94 -25.77
CA GLY A 34 3.34 10.72 -25.25
C GLY A 34 4.04 9.49 -25.81
N GLN A 35 4.09 8.42 -25.02
CA GLN A 35 4.70 7.15 -25.41
C GLN A 35 3.68 6.02 -25.23
N THR A 36 3.37 5.31 -26.31
CA THR A 36 2.58 4.07 -26.26
C THR A 36 3.53 2.90 -26.47
N MET A 37 3.46 1.89 -25.60
CA MET A 37 4.28 0.68 -25.67
C MET A 37 3.36 -0.53 -25.71
N SER A 38 3.67 -1.52 -26.56
CA SER A 38 2.92 -2.77 -26.66
C SER A 38 3.54 -3.92 -25.85
N GLY A 39 4.68 -3.68 -25.22
CA GLY A 39 5.41 -4.65 -24.39
C GLY A 39 5.97 -3.98 -23.14
N ASP A 40 6.90 -4.66 -22.48
CA ASP A 40 7.41 -4.25 -21.18
C ASP A 40 8.37 -3.05 -21.28
N LEU A 41 8.33 -2.20 -20.25
CA LEU A 41 9.39 -1.23 -19.98
C LEU A 41 10.41 -1.86 -19.02
N THR A 42 11.61 -2.19 -19.51
CA THR A 42 12.70 -2.65 -18.65
C THR A 42 13.66 -1.49 -18.33
N ASN A 43 13.67 -1.03 -17.08
CA ASN A 43 14.61 -0.03 -16.59
C ASN A 43 15.69 -0.67 -15.72
N SER A 44 16.85 -0.99 -16.30
CA SER A 44 17.89 -1.80 -15.63
C SER A 44 18.73 -1.03 -14.61
N ALA A 45 18.66 0.31 -14.60
CA ALA A 45 19.38 1.15 -13.65
C ALA A 45 18.63 2.48 -13.42
N GLY A 46 18.87 3.13 -12.28
CA GLY A 46 18.25 4.40 -11.95
C GLY A 46 16.77 4.29 -11.53
N ASN A 47 16.13 5.45 -11.40
CA ASN A 47 14.76 5.58 -10.89
C ASN A 47 13.80 6.00 -12.00
N ILE A 48 12.52 5.68 -11.84
CA ILE A 48 11.43 6.34 -12.57
C ILE A 48 10.99 7.54 -11.73
N ILE A 49 11.16 8.75 -12.27
CA ILE A 49 10.85 10.01 -11.56
C ILE A 49 9.57 10.62 -12.12
N LEU A 50 8.58 10.81 -11.26
CA LEU A 50 7.34 11.53 -11.54
C LEU A 50 7.43 12.95 -10.98
N SER A 51 7.89 13.93 -11.77
CA SER A 51 8.37 15.24 -11.29
C SER A 51 7.42 16.44 -11.45
N SER A 52 6.23 16.27 -12.02
CA SER A 52 5.22 17.34 -12.06
C SER A 52 4.83 17.83 -10.65
N LEU A 53 4.61 19.14 -10.53
CA LEU A 53 4.06 19.76 -9.32
C LEU A 53 2.57 19.46 -9.14
N SER A 54 1.90 19.01 -10.20
CA SER A 54 0.52 18.53 -10.17
C SER A 54 0.48 17.03 -9.82
N ALA A 55 -0.71 16.55 -9.46
CA ALA A 55 -0.92 15.12 -9.21
C ALA A 55 -0.47 14.26 -10.39
N GLN A 56 0.22 13.17 -10.07
CA GLN A 56 0.64 12.13 -10.99
C GLN A 56 0.20 10.78 -10.42
N SER A 57 -0.03 9.82 -11.30
CA SER A 57 -0.47 8.49 -10.91
C SER A 57 0.12 7.42 -11.82
N ILE A 58 0.25 6.22 -11.26
CA ILE A 58 0.42 4.98 -12.03
C ILE A 58 -0.97 4.35 -12.08
N SER A 59 -1.57 4.29 -13.27
CA SER A 59 -2.92 3.78 -13.47
C SER A 59 -2.89 2.43 -14.16
N HIS A 60 -3.59 1.44 -13.59
CA HIS A 60 -3.81 0.14 -14.18
C HIS A 60 -5.28 -0.02 -14.55
N THR A 61 -5.57 -0.25 -15.82
CA THR A 61 -6.93 -0.39 -16.36
C THR A 61 -7.29 -1.86 -16.63
N GLY A 62 -6.67 -2.80 -15.91
CA GLY A 62 -6.95 -4.22 -16.04
C GLY A 62 -8.41 -4.56 -15.75
N GLY A 63 -8.86 -5.69 -16.29
CA GLY A 63 -10.22 -6.21 -16.08
C GLY A 63 -10.40 -6.86 -14.70
N SER A 64 -11.52 -7.56 -14.53
CA SER A 64 -11.79 -8.32 -13.31
C SER A 64 -10.75 -9.44 -13.13
N GLY A 65 -10.08 -9.45 -11.98
CA GLY A 65 -9.01 -10.41 -11.66
C GLY A 65 -7.63 -10.03 -12.19
N GLU A 66 -7.51 -8.90 -12.88
CA GLU A 66 -6.24 -8.38 -13.39
C GLU A 66 -5.70 -7.32 -12.42
N ASP A 67 -4.66 -7.69 -11.66
CA ASP A 67 -4.12 -6.85 -10.59
C ASP A 67 -2.90 -6.04 -11.03
N LEU A 68 -2.79 -4.81 -10.51
CA LEU A 68 -1.52 -4.11 -10.51
C LEU A 68 -0.59 -4.74 -9.48
N THR A 69 0.40 -5.49 -9.94
CA THR A 69 1.41 -6.09 -9.05
C THR A 69 2.59 -5.14 -8.87
N ILE A 70 2.86 -4.74 -7.61
CA ILE A 70 4.08 -4.02 -7.22
C ILE A 70 4.90 -4.96 -6.34
N SER A 71 6.03 -5.43 -6.85
CA SER A 71 6.91 -6.38 -6.17
C SER A 71 8.33 -5.84 -6.05
N SER A 72 8.99 -6.18 -4.95
CA SER A 72 10.38 -5.84 -4.67
C SER A 72 11.10 -7.08 -4.13
N GLY A 73 12.39 -7.23 -4.46
CA GLY A 73 13.26 -8.20 -3.77
C GLY A 73 13.57 -7.80 -2.32
N GLY A 74 13.17 -6.59 -1.92
CA GLY A 74 13.16 -6.10 -0.55
C GLY A 74 11.79 -5.49 -0.21
N ASN A 75 11.79 -4.34 0.45
CA ASN A 75 10.56 -3.67 0.88
C ASN A 75 9.89 -2.92 -0.28
N VAL A 76 8.56 -2.74 -0.16
CA VAL A 76 7.82 -1.70 -0.88
C VAL A 76 7.49 -0.59 0.12
N ALA A 77 8.01 0.61 -0.10
CA ALA A 77 7.79 1.76 0.77
C ALA A 77 6.87 2.78 0.06
N VAL A 78 5.80 3.17 0.73
CA VAL A 78 4.82 4.16 0.26
C VAL A 78 4.60 5.16 1.38
N ASP A 79 5.16 6.35 1.23
CA ASP A 79 4.97 7.48 2.16
C ASP A 79 5.15 7.10 3.64
N GLY A 80 6.28 6.45 3.95
CA GLY A 80 6.61 6.01 5.32
C GLY A 80 5.97 4.68 5.74
N VAL A 81 4.96 4.17 5.03
CA VAL A 81 4.43 2.82 5.22
C VAL A 81 5.30 1.82 4.48
N THR A 82 5.73 0.77 5.18
CA THR A 82 6.57 -0.29 4.60
C THR A 82 5.81 -1.60 4.56
N MET A 83 5.73 -2.21 3.37
CA MET A 83 5.24 -3.56 3.14
C MET A 83 6.42 -4.50 2.91
N ASN A 84 6.53 -5.55 3.73
CA ASN A 84 7.58 -6.55 3.64
C ASN A 84 7.02 -7.95 3.89
N SER A 85 6.98 -8.79 2.85
CA SER A 85 6.57 -10.20 2.97
C SER A 85 5.24 -10.40 3.70
N GLY A 86 4.28 -9.51 3.46
CA GLY A 86 2.95 -9.50 4.11
C GLY A 86 2.86 -8.71 5.42
N ALA A 87 3.98 -8.37 6.06
CA ALA A 87 3.98 -7.47 7.20
C ALA A 87 3.85 -6.01 6.74
N ILE A 88 3.09 -5.22 7.50
CA ILE A 88 2.90 -3.78 7.29
C ILE A 88 3.40 -3.04 8.53
N SER A 89 4.27 -2.05 8.35
CA SER A 89 4.83 -1.23 9.43
C SER A 89 4.87 0.26 9.07
N GLY A 90 5.03 1.12 10.09
CA GLY A 90 5.05 2.59 9.94
C GLY A 90 3.66 3.23 9.84
N VAL A 91 2.59 2.47 9.99
CA VAL A 91 1.21 2.96 9.97
C VAL A 91 0.90 3.71 11.27
N SER A 92 0.48 4.97 11.19
CA SER A 92 0.04 5.76 12.35
C SER A 92 -1.43 5.53 12.68
N ASP A 93 -2.29 5.55 11.65
CA ASP A 93 -3.74 5.49 11.78
C ASP A 93 -4.34 4.58 10.71
N VAL A 94 -5.39 3.84 11.07
CA VAL A 94 -6.17 3.00 10.15
C VAL A 94 -7.63 3.39 10.27
N ALA A 95 -8.18 4.02 9.24
CA ALA A 95 -9.62 4.29 9.12
C ALA A 95 -10.29 3.20 8.29
N MET A 96 -11.39 2.63 8.80
CA MET A 96 -12.12 1.55 8.14
C MET A 96 -13.62 1.87 8.10
N SER A 97 -14.27 1.53 6.99
CA SER A 97 -15.73 1.66 6.82
C SER A 97 -16.49 0.36 7.06
N GLY A 98 -15.78 -0.76 7.18
CA GLY A 98 -16.33 -2.10 7.41
C GLY A 98 -15.54 -2.86 8.47
N ASP A 99 -15.76 -4.18 8.51
CA ASP A 99 -15.25 -5.03 9.59
C ASP A 99 -13.78 -5.40 9.43
N ILE A 100 -13.11 -5.61 10.57
CA ILE A 100 -11.83 -6.35 10.63
C ILE A 100 -12.15 -7.84 10.76
N THR A 101 -11.82 -8.63 9.74
CA THR A 101 -11.86 -10.10 9.84
C THR A 101 -10.45 -10.65 10.05
N ASN A 102 -10.18 -11.22 11.23
CA ASN A 102 -8.92 -11.88 11.53
C ASN A 102 -9.14 -13.40 11.65
N SER A 103 -8.83 -14.14 10.59
CA SER A 103 -9.07 -15.59 10.50
C SER A 103 -7.96 -16.46 11.10
N GLY A 104 -6.81 -15.87 11.45
CA GLY A 104 -5.69 -16.58 12.08
C GLY A 104 -4.99 -15.73 13.15
N GLY A 105 -4.38 -16.38 14.15
CA GLY A 105 -3.63 -15.69 15.20
C GLY A 105 -4.50 -14.84 16.14
N ASN A 106 -3.85 -13.90 16.85
CA ASN A 106 -4.45 -13.03 17.86
C ASN A 106 -4.34 -11.55 17.46
N ILE A 107 -5.21 -10.69 18.01
CA ILE A 107 -4.98 -9.24 18.05
C ILE A 107 -4.17 -8.94 19.31
N LEU A 108 -2.94 -8.46 19.13
CA LEU A 108 -2.01 -8.18 20.22
C LEU A 108 -1.91 -6.67 20.47
N LEU A 109 -2.31 -6.23 21.68
CA LEU A 109 -2.04 -4.89 22.22
C LEU A 109 -0.83 -5.01 23.16
N ALA A 110 0.38 -4.69 22.65
CA ALA A 110 1.66 -4.99 23.31
C ALA A 110 2.38 -3.79 23.94
N SER A 111 1.77 -2.61 24.00
CA SER A 111 2.39 -1.48 24.68
C SER A 111 2.54 -1.78 26.17
N THR A 112 3.61 -1.29 26.78
CA THR A 112 3.77 -1.30 28.23
C THR A 112 2.93 -0.20 28.90
N ASP A 113 2.45 0.76 28.13
CA ASP A 113 1.51 1.79 28.57
C ASP A 113 0.07 1.30 28.47
N ALA A 114 -0.87 2.05 29.06
CA ALA A 114 -2.29 1.74 28.98
C ALA A 114 -2.77 1.74 27.52
N GLN A 115 -3.50 0.69 27.15
CA GLN A 115 -4.18 0.58 25.86
C GLN A 115 -5.67 0.35 26.09
N SER A 116 -6.50 0.82 25.16
CA SER A 116 -7.94 0.68 25.26
C SER A 116 -8.56 0.32 23.91
N ILE A 117 -9.72 -0.35 24.01
CA ILE A 117 -10.66 -0.49 22.90
C ILE A 117 -11.85 0.41 23.25
N THR A 118 -12.03 1.48 22.47
CA THR A 118 -13.08 2.48 22.72
C THR A 118 -14.21 2.32 21.72
N HIS A 119 -15.44 2.23 22.21
CA HIS A 119 -16.65 2.24 21.39
C HIS A 119 -17.41 3.55 21.60
N THR A 120 -17.64 4.31 20.53
CA THR A 120 -18.30 5.64 20.56
C THR A 120 -19.76 5.61 20.09
N GLY A 121 -20.36 4.42 20.00
CA GLY A 121 -21.75 4.28 19.56
C GLY A 121 -22.74 5.08 20.41
N ALA A 122 -23.81 5.53 19.74
CA ALA A 122 -24.92 6.25 20.38
C ALA A 122 -25.76 5.33 21.28
N SER A 123 -26.80 5.87 21.92
CA SER A 123 -27.73 5.10 22.75
C SER A 123 -28.30 3.89 21.99
N GLY A 124 -28.21 2.71 22.61
CA GLY A 124 -28.61 1.43 22.02
C GLY A 124 -27.64 0.89 20.96
N LYS A 125 -26.43 1.44 20.88
CA LYS A 125 -25.30 0.91 20.10
C LYS A 125 -24.24 0.46 21.09
N ASP A 126 -24.25 -0.83 21.39
CA ASP A 126 -23.41 -1.42 22.42
C ASP A 126 -22.17 -2.07 21.80
N LEU A 127 -21.06 -2.05 22.54
CA LEU A 127 -19.93 -2.92 22.23
C LEU A 127 -20.29 -4.35 22.64
N THR A 128 -20.42 -5.24 21.66
CA THR A 128 -20.71 -6.65 21.91
C THR A 128 -19.43 -7.48 21.80
N ILE A 129 -19.08 -8.20 22.88
CA ILE A 129 -17.98 -9.17 22.90
C ILE A 129 -18.59 -10.56 23.01
N THR A 130 -18.47 -11.37 21.96
CA THR A 130 -19.02 -12.73 21.90
C THR A 130 -17.91 -13.74 21.67
N SER A 131 -18.02 -14.91 22.32
CA SER A 131 -17.12 -16.04 22.12
C SER A 131 -17.94 -17.31 21.93
N GLY A 132 -17.51 -18.19 21.03
CA GLY A 132 -18.03 -19.57 20.95
C GLY A 132 -17.54 -20.45 22.11
N GLY A 133 -16.59 -19.96 22.91
CA GLY A 133 -16.13 -20.55 24.15
C GLY A 133 -16.18 -19.51 25.28
N ASN A 134 -15.16 -19.51 26.14
CA ASN A 134 -15.09 -18.56 27.26
C ASN A 134 -14.58 -17.19 26.81
N VAL A 135 -15.01 -16.14 27.53
CA VAL A 135 -14.34 -14.83 27.55
C VAL A 135 -13.46 -14.79 28.79
N ILE A 136 -12.15 -14.70 28.62
CA ILE A 136 -11.17 -14.68 29.70
C ILE A 136 -10.71 -13.24 29.91
N ILE A 137 -10.96 -12.70 31.10
CA ILE A 137 -10.56 -11.35 31.49
C ILE A 137 -9.73 -11.48 32.76
N ASP A 138 -8.43 -11.21 32.67
CA ASP A 138 -7.53 -11.31 33.81
C ASP A 138 -7.67 -10.09 34.74
N GLY A 139 -7.72 -10.31 36.06
CA GLY A 139 -7.90 -9.25 37.07
C GLY A 139 -9.27 -8.54 37.12
N MET A 140 -10.30 -9.16 36.52
CA MET A 140 -11.64 -8.63 36.20
C MET A 140 -12.17 -7.47 37.04
N THR A 141 -12.54 -6.35 36.44
CA THR A 141 -13.47 -5.31 36.93
C THR A 141 -14.11 -4.75 35.64
N VAL A 142 -15.28 -4.10 35.51
CA VAL A 142 -15.34 -2.66 35.80
C VAL A 142 -16.72 -2.03 35.63
N SER A 143 -16.95 -1.16 36.63
CA SER A 143 -18.01 -0.20 36.98
C SER A 143 -18.23 0.93 35.98
N SER A 144 -19.45 1.30 35.57
CA SER A 144 -20.55 1.87 36.39
C SER A 144 -21.83 1.00 36.44
N GLY A 145 -21.97 0.01 37.31
CA GLY A 145 -21.94 0.20 38.78
C GLY A 145 -21.22 -0.86 39.62
N ALA A 146 -20.20 -1.49 39.03
CA ALA A 146 -19.06 -2.20 39.63
C ALA A 146 -19.08 -3.71 39.45
N VAL A 147 -18.05 -4.21 38.80
CA VAL A 147 -17.55 -5.58 38.99
C VAL A 147 -16.08 -5.46 39.29
N SER A 148 -15.54 -6.35 40.12
CA SER A 148 -14.52 -6.17 41.19
C SER A 148 -13.51 -7.31 41.43
N GLY A 149 -12.33 -7.33 40.82
CA GLY A 149 -11.22 -8.31 40.88
C GLY A 149 -11.50 -9.82 40.96
N VAL A 150 -12.72 -10.27 40.68
CA VAL A 150 -13.39 -11.33 41.45
C VAL A 150 -12.73 -12.73 41.47
N SER A 151 -12.86 -13.44 42.61
CA SER A 151 -12.44 -14.84 42.81
C SER A 151 -13.58 -15.88 42.84
N THR A 152 -14.85 -15.47 42.89
CA THR A 152 -15.94 -16.26 42.30
C THR A 152 -17.12 -15.34 42.02
N LEU A 153 -17.65 -15.40 40.79
CA LEU A 153 -18.95 -14.84 40.47
C LEU A 153 -19.73 -15.81 39.57
N SER A 154 -20.88 -16.25 40.07
CA SER A 154 -21.85 -17.13 39.40
C SER A 154 -23.23 -16.71 39.86
N LEU A 155 -24.10 -16.15 39.01
CA LEU A 155 -25.45 -15.76 39.42
C LEU A 155 -26.43 -15.90 38.23
N ALA A 156 -27.48 -16.72 38.49
CA ALA A 156 -28.35 -17.47 37.57
C ALA A 156 -27.72 -18.77 37.04
#